data_AF-A0A2M6X4W2-F1
#
_entry.id   AF-A0A2M6X4W2-F1
#
_cell.length_a   1.000
_cell.length_b   1.000
_cell.length_c   1.000
_cell.angle_alpha   90.00
_cell.angle_beta   90.00
_cell.angle_gamma   90.00
#
_symmetry.space_group_name_H-M   'P 1'
#
loop_
_entity.id
_entity.type
_entity.pdbx_description
1 polymer ?
#
loop_
_entity_poly.entity_id
_entity_poly.type
_entity_poly.pdbx_seq_one_letter_code
_entity_poly.pdbx_strand_id
1 'polypeptide(L)'
;MLFSSKISNSVITYLENRGVEIDQAIDLIGIPEEFLRDPSAWVPAQKMETLLQYLEAAAFRKFENNVDPQDLNSGWIEKAASESIELRTFGVLDSVLRMVGHIEDYYSAPDRLLSYFVSPPPPIANLKKTQAAVTFELPISIEEFPSVIRFMVRTLEVLPGYLGGTPSQVKWSQHSVQIDLNSHQIAMLQPASANELVNPTMIRDLIQNLEITQKQLEARNRELHIKDEELRLLKGETAISKTSALLDIREYEQICRSLFGLSNKLARIHDYFARAQQLVTLSSSDEVSRSMIAKAMKKLDWLGVQAEFSSIIQQARTEIHTIRKDLEELNSAKAIHQKQSSLKARSTLIDLQ
;
A
#
# COMPACT_ATOMS: atom_id res chain seq x y z
N MET A 1 5.71 13.81 -11.74
CA MET A 1 4.94 12.55 -11.69
C MET A 1 5.30 11.81 -10.41
N LEU A 2 4.34 11.15 -9.79
CA LEU A 2 4.50 10.34 -8.59
C LEU A 2 4.06 8.91 -8.88
N PHE A 3 4.76 7.95 -8.32
CA PHE A 3 4.38 6.55 -8.31
C PHE A 3 3.88 6.13 -6.94
N SER A 4 2.92 5.22 -6.93
CA SER A 4 2.29 4.70 -5.73
C SER A 4 3.25 3.82 -4.93
N SER A 5 3.28 4.00 -3.61
CA SER A 5 4.03 3.14 -2.69
C SER A 5 3.52 1.70 -2.64
N LYS A 6 2.40 1.38 -3.29
CA LYS A 6 1.98 0.01 -3.60
C LYS A 6 3.10 -0.78 -4.29
N ILE A 7 3.87 -0.11 -5.15
CA ILE A 7 5.00 -0.71 -5.89
C ILE A 7 6.13 -1.03 -4.91
N SER A 8 6.64 -0.03 -4.18
CA SER A 8 7.72 -0.22 -3.21
C SER A 8 7.35 -1.21 -2.11
N ASN A 9 6.14 -1.11 -1.55
CA ASN A 9 5.65 -2.01 -0.51
C ASN A 9 5.63 -3.47 -0.99
N SER A 10 5.22 -3.71 -2.24
CA SER A 10 5.21 -5.06 -2.83
C SER A 10 6.62 -5.64 -2.94
N VAL A 11 7.55 -4.87 -3.49
CA VAL A 11 8.93 -5.33 -3.71
C VAL A 11 9.67 -5.51 -2.38
N ILE A 12 9.55 -4.54 -1.47
CA ILE A 12 10.11 -4.61 -0.11
C ILE A 12 9.60 -5.87 0.61
N THR A 13 8.28 -6.03 0.71
CA THR A 13 7.67 -7.17 1.41
C THR A 13 8.10 -8.49 0.79
N TYR A 14 8.14 -8.59 -0.55
CA TYR A 14 8.56 -9.79 -1.26
C TYR A 14 10.01 -10.18 -0.93
N LEU A 15 10.92 -9.20 -0.91
CA LEU A 15 12.35 -9.42 -0.69
C LEU A 15 12.66 -9.74 0.78
N GLU A 16 12.00 -9.08 1.72
CA GLU A 16 12.14 -9.36 3.16
C GLU A 16 11.61 -10.73 3.56
N ASN A 17 10.50 -11.18 2.96
CA ASN A 17 10.01 -12.54 3.16
C ASN A 17 11.03 -13.60 2.72
N ARG A 18 12.02 -13.21 1.90
CA ARG A 18 13.16 -14.02 1.46
C ARG A 18 14.47 -13.63 2.15
N GLY A 19 14.36 -12.80 3.20
CA GLY A 19 15.40 -12.34 4.10
C GLY A 19 16.41 -11.36 3.49
N VAL A 20 16.12 -10.74 2.35
CA VAL A 20 17.04 -9.74 1.77
C VAL A 20 17.10 -8.55 2.72
N GLU A 21 18.31 -8.11 3.04
CA GLU A 21 18.52 -6.89 3.83
C GLU A 21 18.31 -5.67 2.92
N ILE A 22 17.33 -4.84 3.28
CA ILE A 22 16.90 -3.69 2.46
C ILE A 22 17.23 -2.34 3.07
N ASP A 23 17.69 -2.30 4.33
CA ASP A 23 17.95 -1.06 5.09
C ASP A 23 18.87 -0.11 4.32
N GLN A 24 19.96 -0.65 3.74
CA GLN A 24 20.89 0.14 2.94
C GLN A 24 20.23 0.77 1.70
N ALA A 25 19.32 0.04 1.04
CA ALA A 25 18.62 0.52 -0.14
C ALA A 25 17.60 1.62 0.21
N ILE A 26 16.94 1.50 1.37
CA ILE A 26 15.99 2.48 1.89
C ILE A 26 16.71 3.77 2.30
N ASP A 27 17.79 3.65 3.07
CA ASP A 27 18.54 4.79 3.59
C ASP A 27 19.10 5.69 2.47
N LEU A 28 19.52 5.10 1.34
CA LEU A 28 20.09 5.82 0.20
C LEU A 28 19.13 6.80 -0.47
N ILE A 29 17.82 6.60 -0.32
CA ILE A 29 16.81 7.39 -1.04
C ILE A 29 16.31 8.60 -0.26
N GLY A 30 16.55 8.59 1.06
CA GLY A 30 16.13 9.66 1.95
C GLY A 30 14.61 9.87 1.93
N ILE A 31 13.85 8.81 1.67
CA ILE A 31 12.41 8.74 1.94
C ILE A 31 12.25 7.85 3.17
N PRO A 32 11.53 8.29 4.20
CA PRO A 32 11.29 7.47 5.38
C PRO A 32 10.59 6.15 5.01
N GLU A 33 11.05 5.07 5.63
CA GLU A 33 10.60 3.70 5.34
C GLU A 33 9.07 3.54 5.43
N GLU A 34 8.44 4.22 6.38
CA GLU A 34 7.00 4.21 6.57
C GLU A 34 6.23 4.63 5.31
N PHE A 35 6.75 5.58 4.53
CA PHE A 35 6.13 6.00 3.28
C PHE A 35 6.39 5.02 2.14
N LEU A 36 7.49 4.27 2.19
CA LEU A 36 7.75 3.23 1.20
C LEU A 36 6.87 1.99 1.41
N ARG A 37 6.40 1.78 2.65
CA ARG A 37 5.53 0.66 3.04
C ARG A 37 4.05 1.00 3.06
N ASP A 38 3.66 2.25 3.26
CA ASP A 38 2.24 2.64 3.22
C ASP A 38 1.71 2.59 1.77
N PRO A 39 0.78 1.67 1.42
CA PRO A 39 0.21 1.59 0.08
C PRO A 39 -0.55 2.85 -0.36
N SER A 40 -0.87 3.76 0.56
CA SER A 40 -1.58 5.02 0.31
C SER A 40 -0.64 6.19 0.03
N ALA A 41 0.67 5.99 0.22
CA ALA A 41 1.69 6.99 0.00
C ALA A 41 2.12 7.08 -1.48
N TRP A 42 2.78 8.20 -1.80
CA TRP A 42 3.23 8.54 -3.15
C TRP A 42 4.69 8.95 -3.13
N VAL A 43 5.45 8.46 -4.09
CA VAL A 43 6.90 8.64 -4.20
C VAL A 43 7.24 9.35 -5.51
N PRO A 44 8.17 10.33 -5.50
CA PRO A 44 8.66 10.94 -6.74
C PRO A 44 9.18 9.90 -7.73
N ALA A 45 8.80 10.03 -9.01
CA ALA A 45 9.04 9.00 -10.02
C ALA A 45 10.49 8.52 -10.10
N GLN A 46 11.44 9.46 -10.14
CA GLN A 46 12.88 9.14 -10.19
C GLN A 46 13.34 8.41 -8.93
N LYS A 47 12.84 8.80 -7.75
CA LYS A 47 13.19 8.14 -6.49
C LYS A 47 12.65 6.70 -6.44
N MET A 48 11.41 6.48 -6.89
CA MET A 48 10.86 5.12 -6.98
C MET A 48 11.71 4.25 -7.91
N GLU A 49 12.06 4.76 -9.09
CA GLU A 49 12.88 4.01 -10.05
C GLU A 49 14.26 3.67 -9.46
N THR A 50 14.93 4.64 -8.83
CA THR A 50 16.20 4.41 -8.12
C THR A 50 16.05 3.39 -7.00
N LEU A 51 14.92 3.38 -6.26
CA LEU A 51 14.66 2.42 -5.18
C LEU A 51 14.64 1.01 -5.72
N LEU A 52 13.85 0.79 -6.76
CA LEU A 52 13.67 -0.52 -7.35
C LEU A 52 14.98 -1.08 -7.90
N GLN A 53 15.81 -0.22 -8.51
CA GLN A 53 17.15 -0.60 -8.98
C GLN A 53 18.06 -1.04 -7.82
N TYR A 54 18.07 -0.30 -6.70
CA TYR A 54 18.85 -0.70 -5.53
C TYR A 54 18.34 -1.97 -4.88
N LEU A 55 17.02 -2.14 -4.76
CA LEU A 55 16.40 -3.35 -4.23
C LEU A 55 16.69 -4.58 -5.10
N GLU A 56 16.63 -4.43 -6.42
CA GLU A 56 16.98 -5.50 -7.37
C GLU A 56 18.46 -5.87 -7.27
N ALA A 57 19.35 -4.88 -7.14
CA ALA A 57 20.77 -5.12 -6.92
C ALA A 57 21.07 -5.80 -5.58
N ALA A 58 20.36 -5.44 -4.50
CA ALA A 58 20.48 -6.08 -3.19
C ALA A 58 20.01 -7.55 -3.25
N ALA A 59 18.90 -7.81 -3.93
CA ALA A 59 18.41 -9.17 -4.18
C ALA A 59 19.43 -9.99 -4.98
N PHE A 60 20.00 -9.41 -6.04
CA PHE A 60 21.02 -10.08 -6.85
C PHE A 60 22.23 -10.50 -6.00
N ARG A 61 22.79 -9.59 -5.18
CA ARG A 61 23.93 -9.90 -4.30
C ARG A 61 23.64 -11.02 -3.31
N LYS A 62 22.42 -11.07 -2.76
CA LYS A 62 22.06 -12.12 -1.79
C LYS A 62 21.90 -13.48 -2.45
N PHE A 63 21.32 -13.52 -3.64
CA PHE A 63 20.96 -14.77 -4.31
C PHE A 63 21.97 -15.23 -5.36
N GLU A 64 23.06 -14.49 -5.61
CA GLU A 64 24.09 -14.73 -6.63
C GLU A 64 24.57 -16.19 -6.72
N ASN A 65 24.58 -16.91 -5.60
CA ASN A 65 25.06 -18.30 -5.51
C ASN A 65 23.97 -19.38 -5.55
N ASN A 66 22.68 -19.02 -5.60
CA ASN A 66 21.54 -19.94 -5.50
C ASN A 66 20.44 -19.66 -6.55
N VAL A 67 20.76 -18.95 -7.63
CA VAL A 67 19.76 -18.63 -8.66
C VAL A 67 19.53 -19.86 -9.54
N ASP A 68 18.29 -20.35 -9.55
CA ASP A 68 17.84 -21.31 -10.56
C ASP A 68 17.99 -20.64 -11.95
N PRO A 69 18.56 -21.29 -12.97
CA PRO A 69 18.68 -20.71 -14.32
C PRO A 69 17.35 -20.19 -14.90
N GLN A 70 16.20 -20.70 -14.44
CA GLN A 70 14.89 -20.18 -14.82
C GLN A 70 14.52 -18.87 -14.10
N ASP A 71 15.06 -18.65 -12.90
CA ASP A 71 14.86 -17.47 -12.07
C ASP A 71 15.62 -16.24 -12.56
N LEU A 72 16.61 -16.41 -13.46
CA LEU A 72 17.34 -15.32 -14.11
C LEU A 72 16.53 -14.63 -15.23
N ASN A 73 15.52 -15.31 -15.79
CA ASN A 73 14.76 -14.78 -16.92
C ASN A 73 13.63 -13.81 -16.53
N SER A 74 13.29 -13.73 -15.24
CA SER A 74 12.34 -12.76 -14.70
C SER A 74 12.99 -12.02 -13.53
N GLY A 75 13.10 -10.69 -13.63
CA GLY A 75 13.70 -9.89 -12.57
C GLY A 75 12.93 -10.03 -11.25
N TRP A 76 13.59 -9.70 -10.14
CA TRP A 76 12.99 -9.79 -8.80
C TRP A 76 11.75 -8.90 -8.64
N ILE A 77 11.71 -7.81 -9.39
CA ILE A 77 10.59 -6.87 -9.43
C ILE A 77 9.35 -7.53 -10.03
N GLU A 78 9.50 -8.27 -11.13
CA GLU A 78 8.43 -9.01 -11.80
C GLU A 78 7.91 -10.13 -10.89
N LYS A 79 8.78 -10.80 -10.15
CA LYS A 79 8.35 -11.82 -9.18
C LYS A 79 7.55 -11.20 -8.04
N ALA A 80 8.01 -10.06 -7.50
CA ALA A 80 7.26 -9.32 -6.49
C ALA A 80 5.89 -8.86 -6.99
N ALA A 81 5.80 -8.39 -8.25
CA ALA A 81 4.53 -8.06 -8.88
C ALA A 81 3.63 -9.30 -9.06
N SER A 82 4.21 -10.47 -9.36
CA SER A 82 3.45 -11.70 -9.53
C SER A 82 2.83 -12.20 -8.23
N GLU A 83 3.55 -12.05 -7.13
CA GLU A 83 3.11 -12.49 -5.80
C GLU A 83 2.26 -11.44 -5.07
N SER A 84 2.01 -10.26 -5.67
CA SER A 84 1.29 -9.17 -5.01
C SER A 84 -0.12 -9.58 -4.53
N ILE A 85 -0.78 -10.51 -5.25
CA ILE A 85 -2.10 -11.06 -4.90
C ILE A 85 -2.06 -11.81 -3.57
N GLU A 86 -1.01 -12.60 -3.36
CA GLU A 86 -0.81 -13.41 -2.15
C GLU A 86 -0.30 -12.55 -1.00
N LEU A 87 0.62 -11.62 -1.31
CA LEU A 87 1.22 -10.71 -0.33
C LEU A 87 0.24 -9.63 0.16
N ARG A 88 -0.84 -9.34 -0.58
CA ARG A 88 -1.86 -8.32 -0.26
C ARG A 88 -1.26 -6.93 -0.04
N THR A 89 -0.32 -6.57 -0.90
CA THR A 89 0.52 -5.38 -0.76
C THR A 89 -0.10 -4.11 -1.35
N PHE A 90 -1.25 -4.21 -2.00
CA PHE A 90 -1.96 -3.07 -2.59
C PHE A 90 -2.97 -2.42 -1.63
N GLY A 91 -3.18 -3.01 -0.45
CA GLY A 91 -4.05 -2.47 0.59
C GLY A 91 -5.52 -2.57 0.20
N VAL A 92 -6.26 -1.46 0.24
CA VAL A 92 -7.70 -1.46 -0.10
C VAL A 92 -7.96 -1.89 -1.55
N LEU A 93 -7.01 -1.61 -2.46
CA LEU A 93 -7.13 -2.00 -3.86
C LEU A 93 -7.25 -3.52 -4.03
N ASP A 94 -6.62 -4.33 -3.17
CA ASP A 94 -6.78 -5.80 -3.21
C ASP A 94 -8.25 -6.22 -3.07
N SER A 95 -8.99 -5.55 -2.18
CA SER A 95 -10.42 -5.82 -1.99
C SER A 95 -11.24 -5.35 -3.20
N VAL A 96 -10.92 -4.18 -3.75
CA VAL A 96 -11.57 -3.67 -4.97
C VAL A 96 -11.38 -4.63 -6.14
N LEU A 97 -10.15 -5.11 -6.34
CA LEU A 97 -9.84 -6.04 -7.42
C LEU A 97 -10.60 -7.36 -7.26
N ARG A 98 -10.81 -7.87 -6.02
CA ARG A 98 -11.60 -9.09 -5.77
C ARG A 98 -13.11 -8.92 -5.96
N MET A 99 -13.61 -7.69 -5.98
CA MET A 99 -15.03 -7.39 -6.18
C MET A 99 -15.42 -7.27 -7.66
N VAL A 100 -14.44 -7.25 -8.56
CA VAL A 100 -14.68 -7.20 -10.00
C VAL A 100 -15.37 -8.50 -10.44
N GLY A 101 -16.42 -8.40 -11.25
CA GLY A 101 -17.23 -9.56 -11.65
C GLY A 101 -16.64 -10.34 -12.82
N HIS A 102 -15.95 -9.66 -13.73
CA HIS A 102 -15.42 -10.21 -14.98
C HIS A 102 -14.01 -9.70 -15.28
N ILE A 103 -13.17 -10.50 -15.96
CA ILE A 103 -11.77 -10.13 -16.22
C ILE A 103 -11.70 -8.90 -17.14
N GLU A 104 -12.63 -8.78 -18.08
CA GLU A 104 -12.73 -7.67 -19.02
C GLU A 104 -12.96 -6.33 -18.31
N ASP A 105 -13.60 -6.36 -17.14
CA ASP A 105 -13.88 -5.16 -16.36
C ASP A 105 -12.61 -4.52 -15.79
N TYR A 106 -11.55 -5.31 -15.51
CA TYR A 106 -10.25 -4.76 -15.09
C TYR A 106 -9.67 -3.79 -16.13
N TYR A 107 -9.84 -4.13 -17.40
CA TYR A 107 -9.25 -3.39 -18.52
C TYR A 107 -10.27 -2.47 -19.22
N SER A 108 -11.50 -2.43 -18.72
CA SER A 108 -12.56 -1.57 -19.23
C SER A 108 -12.29 -0.07 -18.99
N ALA A 109 -11.54 0.28 -17.97
CA ALA A 109 -11.16 1.66 -17.64
C ALA A 109 -9.68 1.71 -17.24
N PRO A 110 -8.75 1.61 -18.22
CA PRO A 110 -7.32 1.56 -17.92
C PRO A 110 -6.84 2.83 -17.21
N ASP A 111 -7.46 3.98 -17.45
CA ASP A 111 -7.17 5.25 -16.77
C ASP A 111 -7.45 5.16 -15.26
N ARG A 112 -8.59 4.56 -14.89
CA ARG A 112 -8.94 4.33 -13.48
C ARG A 112 -8.00 3.35 -12.84
N LEU A 113 -7.67 2.24 -13.51
CA LEU A 113 -6.73 1.26 -13.00
C LEU A 113 -5.33 1.86 -12.79
N LEU A 114 -4.82 2.59 -13.78
CA LEU A 114 -3.51 3.24 -13.70
C LEU A 114 -3.47 4.36 -12.67
N SER A 115 -4.60 5.00 -12.38
CA SER A 115 -4.69 6.05 -11.35
C SER A 115 -4.33 5.57 -9.94
N TYR A 116 -4.36 4.27 -9.67
CA TYR A 116 -3.89 3.70 -8.41
C TYR A 116 -2.36 3.58 -8.29
N PHE A 117 -1.67 3.64 -9.43
CA PHE A 117 -0.22 3.45 -9.53
C PHE A 117 0.51 4.73 -9.92
N VAL A 118 -0.14 5.65 -10.65
CA VAL A 118 0.47 6.87 -11.19
C VAL A 118 -0.36 8.10 -10.87
N SER A 119 0.30 9.15 -10.36
CA SER A 119 -0.32 10.43 -10.03
C SER A 119 0.48 11.62 -10.60
N PRO A 120 -0.17 12.59 -11.26
CA PRO A 120 -1.57 12.56 -11.70
C PRO A 120 -1.83 11.40 -12.68
N PRO A 121 -3.10 10.96 -12.84
CA PRO A 121 -3.42 9.90 -13.77
C PRO A 121 -2.92 10.26 -15.18
N PRO A 122 -2.15 9.39 -15.84
CA PRO A 122 -1.58 9.69 -17.14
C PRO A 122 -2.71 9.81 -18.17
N PRO A 123 -2.68 10.81 -19.06
CA PRO A 123 -3.66 10.91 -20.13
C PRO A 123 -3.53 9.71 -21.05
N ILE A 124 -4.65 9.04 -21.31
CA ILE A 124 -4.71 7.90 -22.23
C ILE A 124 -5.08 8.38 -23.62
N ALA A 125 -4.22 8.06 -24.60
CA ALA A 125 -4.51 8.28 -26.02
C ALA A 125 -4.84 6.97 -26.73
N ASN A 126 -5.53 7.07 -27.88
CA ASN A 126 -5.74 5.97 -28.82
C ASN A 126 -6.32 4.67 -28.22
N LEU A 127 -7.20 4.77 -27.21
CA LEU A 127 -7.84 3.61 -26.59
C LEU A 127 -8.70 2.85 -27.59
N LYS A 128 -8.27 1.63 -27.93
CA LYS A 128 -8.97 0.67 -28.77
C LYS A 128 -9.33 -0.54 -27.93
N LYS A 129 -10.62 -0.85 -27.85
CA LYS A 129 -11.14 -2.04 -27.17
C LYS A 129 -11.68 -2.99 -28.22
N THR A 130 -11.17 -4.20 -28.22
CA THR A 130 -11.70 -5.32 -29.00
C THR A 130 -12.07 -6.45 -28.04
N GLN A 131 -12.80 -7.45 -28.53
CA GLN A 131 -13.11 -8.64 -27.72
C GLN A 131 -11.86 -9.43 -27.31
N ALA A 132 -10.78 -9.31 -28.09
CA ALA A 132 -9.56 -10.09 -27.93
C ALA A 132 -8.44 -9.31 -27.20
N ALA A 133 -8.47 -7.98 -27.24
CA ALA A 133 -7.40 -7.14 -26.73
C ALA A 133 -7.84 -5.72 -26.42
N VAL A 134 -7.16 -5.10 -25.45
CA VAL A 134 -7.24 -3.67 -25.14
C VAL A 134 -5.90 -3.02 -25.47
N THR A 135 -5.92 -1.97 -26.27
CA THR A 135 -4.71 -1.24 -26.68
C THR A 135 -4.87 0.25 -26.38
N PHE A 136 -3.85 0.88 -25.85
CA PHE A 136 -3.85 2.32 -25.56
C PHE A 136 -2.43 2.88 -25.45
N GLU A 137 -2.30 4.20 -25.47
CA GLU A 137 -1.03 4.90 -25.37
C GLU A 137 -0.94 5.72 -24.09
N LEU A 138 0.25 5.74 -23.48
CA LEU A 138 0.59 6.49 -22.27
C LEU A 138 1.85 7.33 -22.49
N PRO A 139 1.95 8.54 -21.91
CA PRO A 139 3.16 9.36 -21.93
C PRO A 139 4.18 8.88 -20.88
N ILE A 140 4.39 7.56 -20.75
CA ILE A 140 5.37 6.96 -19.85
C ILE A 140 6.11 5.91 -20.66
N SER A 141 7.44 6.05 -20.73
CA SER A 141 8.28 5.19 -21.56
C SER A 141 9.11 4.22 -20.72
N ILE A 142 9.32 3.01 -21.25
CA ILE A 142 10.20 1.99 -20.64
C ILE A 142 11.65 2.45 -20.54
N GLU A 143 12.05 3.40 -21.38
CA GLU A 143 13.38 4.01 -21.38
C GLU A 143 13.60 4.91 -20.17
N GLU A 144 12.54 5.59 -19.70
CA GLU A 144 12.62 6.51 -18.55
C GLU A 144 12.44 5.78 -17.21
N PHE A 145 11.52 4.81 -17.13
CA PHE A 145 11.17 4.09 -15.88
C PHE A 145 11.13 2.57 -16.07
N PRO A 146 12.26 1.91 -16.38
CA PRO A 146 12.28 0.50 -16.74
C PRO A 146 11.81 -0.42 -15.62
N SER A 147 12.20 -0.15 -14.37
CA SER A 147 11.86 -1.00 -13.22
C SER A 147 10.38 -0.88 -12.85
N VAL A 148 9.88 0.36 -12.83
CA VAL A 148 8.44 0.61 -12.58
C VAL A 148 7.58 -0.01 -13.67
N ILE A 149 7.96 0.13 -14.95
CA ILE A 149 7.18 -0.44 -16.04
C ILE A 149 7.19 -1.97 -16.02
N ARG A 150 8.34 -2.61 -15.73
CA ARG A 150 8.38 -4.07 -15.52
C ARG A 150 7.41 -4.52 -14.43
N PHE A 151 7.38 -3.81 -13.31
CA PHE A 151 6.42 -4.07 -12.23
C PHE A 151 4.97 -3.90 -12.69
N MET A 152 4.66 -2.80 -13.39
CA MET A 152 3.30 -2.50 -13.83
C MET A 152 2.80 -3.48 -14.90
N VAL A 153 3.63 -3.80 -15.89
CA VAL A 153 3.34 -4.83 -16.89
C VAL A 153 2.97 -6.12 -16.19
N ARG A 154 3.82 -6.58 -15.27
CA ARG A 154 3.57 -7.85 -14.59
C ARG A 154 2.35 -7.80 -13.67
N THR A 155 2.10 -6.67 -13.04
CA THR A 155 0.88 -6.44 -12.25
C THR A 155 -0.37 -6.56 -13.13
N LEU A 156 -0.37 -5.95 -14.32
CA LEU A 156 -1.47 -6.06 -15.28
C LEU A 156 -1.67 -7.51 -15.72
N GLU A 157 -0.60 -8.26 -15.98
CA GLU A 157 -0.69 -9.68 -16.35
C GLU A 157 -1.37 -10.54 -15.28
N VAL A 158 -1.11 -10.27 -13.99
CA VAL A 158 -1.64 -11.11 -12.90
C VAL A 158 -3.02 -10.69 -12.39
N LEU A 159 -3.57 -9.54 -12.81
CA LEU A 159 -4.91 -9.10 -12.38
C LEU A 159 -6.01 -10.16 -12.52
N PRO A 160 -6.09 -10.97 -13.60
CA PRO A 160 -7.08 -12.03 -13.70
C PRO A 160 -7.00 -13.07 -12.57
N GLY A 161 -5.82 -13.21 -11.94
CA GLY A 161 -5.58 -14.11 -10.81
C GLY A 161 -6.43 -13.77 -9.59
N TYR A 162 -6.88 -12.52 -9.40
CA TYR A 162 -7.83 -12.16 -8.34
C TYR A 162 -9.20 -12.85 -8.49
N LEU A 163 -9.55 -13.29 -9.70
CA LEU A 163 -10.75 -14.09 -10.01
C LEU A 163 -10.45 -15.57 -10.22
N GLY A 164 -9.21 -16.00 -9.99
CA GLY A 164 -8.76 -17.36 -10.33
C GLY A 164 -8.58 -17.59 -11.83
N GLY A 165 -8.51 -16.53 -12.63
CA GLY A 165 -8.21 -16.58 -14.07
C GLY A 165 -6.74 -16.84 -14.37
N THR A 166 -6.43 -17.13 -15.63
CA THR A 166 -5.05 -17.25 -16.10
C THR A 166 -4.44 -15.87 -16.36
N PRO A 167 -3.12 -15.69 -16.18
CA PRO A 167 -2.47 -14.42 -16.45
C PRO A 167 -2.72 -13.94 -17.89
N SER A 168 -3.00 -12.64 -18.05
CA SER A 168 -3.07 -11.99 -19.36
C SER A 168 -1.67 -11.83 -19.95
N GLN A 169 -1.57 -11.64 -21.27
CA GLN A 169 -0.30 -11.22 -21.89
C GLN A 169 -0.31 -9.71 -22.10
N VAL A 170 0.71 -9.03 -21.56
CA VAL A 170 0.83 -7.58 -21.68
C VAL A 170 2.11 -7.23 -22.43
N LYS A 171 1.98 -6.45 -23.49
CA LYS A 171 3.10 -5.91 -24.25
C LYS A 171 3.15 -4.40 -24.06
N TRP A 172 4.27 -3.92 -23.54
CA TRP A 172 4.56 -2.49 -23.41
C TRP A 172 5.72 -2.16 -24.34
N SER A 173 5.45 -1.38 -25.39
CA SER A 173 6.47 -0.95 -26.35
C SER A 173 6.44 0.56 -26.45
N GLN A 174 7.52 1.21 -26.01
CA GLN A 174 7.63 2.66 -25.92
C GLN A 174 6.48 3.25 -25.09
N HIS A 175 5.49 3.82 -25.78
CA HIS A 175 4.31 4.47 -25.21
C HIS A 175 3.03 3.63 -25.39
N SER A 176 3.08 2.54 -26.16
CA SER A 176 1.91 1.72 -26.48
C SER A 176 1.83 0.51 -25.54
N VAL A 177 0.66 0.33 -24.93
CA VAL A 177 0.30 -0.81 -24.10
C VAL A 177 -0.74 -1.64 -24.83
N GLN A 178 -0.47 -2.94 -24.98
CA GLN A 178 -1.42 -3.92 -25.50
C GLN A 178 -1.62 -5.02 -24.47
N ILE A 179 -2.88 -5.29 -24.14
CA ILE A 179 -3.30 -6.33 -23.21
C ILE A 179 -4.12 -7.33 -24.03
N ASP A 180 -3.60 -8.54 -24.19
CA ASP A 180 -4.31 -9.63 -24.87
C ASP A 180 -5.19 -10.36 -23.86
N LEU A 181 -6.50 -10.34 -24.12
CA LEU A 181 -7.54 -11.01 -23.34
C LEU A 181 -7.75 -12.47 -23.80
N ASN A 182 -7.16 -12.84 -24.95
CA ASN A 182 -7.25 -14.18 -25.54
C ASN A 182 -6.32 -15.19 -24.84
N SER A 183 -6.56 -15.47 -23.57
CA SER A 183 -6.13 -16.74 -22.97
C SER A 183 -7.24 -17.76 -23.18
N HIS A 184 -7.07 -18.64 -24.17
CA HIS A 184 -7.76 -19.93 -24.20
C HIS A 184 -7.42 -20.68 -22.91
N GLN A 185 -8.27 -20.58 -21.89
CA GLN A 185 -8.43 -21.62 -20.89
C GLN A 185 -9.75 -21.42 -20.15
N ILE A 186 -10.70 -22.26 -20.53
CA ILE A 186 -11.91 -22.60 -19.80
C ILE A 186 -11.47 -22.86 -18.36
N ALA A 187 -11.95 -22.06 -17.40
CA ALA A 187 -12.11 -22.55 -16.04
C ALA A 187 -13.17 -23.66 -16.11
N MET A 188 -12.77 -24.87 -16.51
CA MET A 188 -13.62 -26.04 -16.39
C MET A 188 -13.86 -26.19 -14.89
N LEU A 189 -15.15 -26.14 -14.53
CA LEU A 189 -15.70 -26.15 -13.18
C LEU A 189 -15.71 -24.78 -12.49
N GLN A 190 -16.80 -24.01 -12.69
CA GLN A 190 -17.84 -23.92 -11.65
C GLN A 190 -19.23 -23.74 -12.29
N PRO A 191 -20.26 -24.47 -11.80
CA PRO A 191 -21.63 -24.30 -12.26
C PRO A 191 -22.11 -22.90 -11.86
N ALA A 192 -22.84 -22.25 -12.77
CA ALA A 192 -23.59 -21.01 -12.58
C ALA A 192 -23.90 -20.71 -11.11
N SER A 193 -23.00 -19.95 -10.46
CA SER A 193 -23.13 -19.59 -9.06
C SER A 193 -23.92 -18.29 -8.97
N ALA A 194 -25.25 -18.43 -8.93
CA ALA A 194 -26.22 -17.62 -8.17
C ALA A 194 -25.83 -16.15 -7.86
N ASN A 195 -25.36 -15.38 -8.84
CA ASN A 195 -24.97 -13.98 -8.69
C ASN A 195 -26.08 -13.01 -9.13
N GLU A 196 -27.30 -13.49 -9.37
CA GLU A 196 -28.43 -12.63 -9.79
C GLU A 196 -29.15 -11.89 -8.66
N LEU A 197 -28.70 -11.97 -7.41
CA LEU A 197 -29.44 -11.42 -6.25
C LEU A 197 -28.63 -10.44 -5.39
N VAL A 198 -27.73 -9.66 -5.99
CA VAL A 198 -27.23 -8.43 -5.35
C VAL A 198 -27.39 -7.28 -6.33
N ASN A 199 -28.17 -6.27 -5.93
CA ASN A 199 -28.51 -5.14 -6.80
C ASN A 199 -27.21 -4.44 -7.27
N PRO A 200 -26.89 -4.45 -8.57
CA PRO A 200 -25.61 -3.95 -9.10
C PRO A 200 -25.37 -2.47 -8.82
N THR A 201 -26.42 -1.69 -8.51
CA THR A 201 -26.30 -0.30 -8.06
C THR A 201 -25.71 -0.18 -6.66
N MET A 202 -26.06 -1.03 -5.70
CA MET A 202 -25.49 -0.96 -4.33
C MET A 202 -24.00 -1.31 -4.31
N ILE A 203 -23.57 -2.29 -5.11
CA ILE A 203 -22.15 -2.63 -5.24
C ILE A 203 -21.40 -1.49 -5.92
N ARG A 204 -21.96 -0.88 -6.96
CA ARG A 204 -21.37 0.32 -7.58
C ARG A 204 -21.25 1.46 -6.59
N ASP A 205 -22.29 1.75 -5.80
CA ASP A 205 -22.27 2.83 -4.83
C ASP A 205 -21.27 2.58 -3.69
N LEU A 206 -21.14 1.34 -3.21
CA LEU A 206 -20.14 0.97 -2.22
C LEU A 206 -18.72 1.05 -2.77
N ILE A 207 -18.47 0.54 -3.98
CA ILE A 207 -17.18 0.64 -4.66
C ILE A 207 -16.84 2.12 -4.90
N GLN A 208 -17.80 2.90 -5.37
CA GLN A 208 -17.61 4.32 -5.66
C GLN A 208 -17.36 5.11 -4.37
N ASN A 209 -18.06 4.81 -3.27
CA ASN A 209 -17.83 5.43 -1.98
C ASN A 209 -16.48 5.04 -1.38
N LEU A 210 -16.06 3.77 -1.49
CA LEU A 210 -14.74 3.32 -1.05
C LEU A 210 -13.63 4.01 -1.86
N GLU A 211 -13.81 4.13 -3.17
CA GLU A 211 -12.88 4.85 -4.03
C GLU A 211 -12.84 6.35 -3.77
N ILE A 212 -13.99 6.98 -3.51
CA ILE A 212 -14.05 8.40 -3.13
C ILE A 212 -13.31 8.60 -1.81
N THR A 213 -13.57 7.74 -0.82
CA THR A 213 -12.93 7.82 0.50
C THR A 213 -11.42 7.59 0.37
N GLN A 214 -10.99 6.63 -0.44
CA GLN A 214 -9.58 6.38 -0.73
C GLN A 214 -8.93 7.59 -1.43
N LYS A 215 -9.57 8.14 -2.48
CA LYS A 215 -9.06 9.33 -3.17
C LYS A 215 -8.98 10.55 -2.27
N GLN A 216 -9.92 10.71 -1.34
CA GLN A 216 -9.88 11.77 -0.32
C GLN A 216 -8.73 11.57 0.67
N LEU A 217 -8.47 10.33 1.06
CA LEU A 217 -7.37 9.98 1.96
C LEU A 217 -6.01 10.19 1.28
N GLU A 218 -5.88 9.78 0.02
CA GLU A 218 -4.71 10.04 -0.83
C GLU A 218 -4.53 11.54 -1.13
N ALA A 219 -5.61 12.31 -1.25
CA ALA A 219 -5.53 13.77 -1.40
C ALA A 219 -5.07 14.45 -0.09
N ARG A 220 -5.56 14.02 1.07
CA ARG A 220 -5.12 14.52 2.36
C ARG A 220 -3.67 14.16 2.68
N ASN A 221 -3.25 12.93 2.41
CA ASN A 221 -1.86 12.52 2.59
C ASN A 221 -0.90 13.34 1.70
N ARG A 222 -1.34 13.74 0.50
CA ARG A 222 -0.59 14.69 -0.34
C ARG A 222 -0.47 16.07 0.28
N GLU A 223 -1.57 16.61 0.80
CA GLU A 223 -1.55 17.92 1.46
C GLU A 223 -0.60 17.91 2.67
N LEU A 224 -0.60 16.83 3.44
CA LEU A 224 0.34 16.63 4.55
C LEU A 224 1.79 16.57 4.06
N HIS A 225 2.08 15.82 3.00
CA HIS A 225 3.43 15.74 2.46
C HIS A 225 3.96 17.08 1.96
N ILE A 226 3.12 17.87 1.27
CA ILE A 226 3.49 19.23 0.82
C ILE A 226 3.80 20.12 2.03
N LYS A 227 2.95 20.07 3.07
CA LYS A 227 3.14 20.83 4.30
C LYS A 227 4.39 20.40 5.08
N ASP A 228 4.70 19.11 5.10
CA ASP A 228 5.92 18.59 5.73
C ASP A 228 7.18 19.00 4.97
N GLU A 229 7.13 19.05 3.64
CA GLU A 229 8.22 19.54 2.81
C GLU A 229 8.43 21.05 3.00
N GLU A 230 7.36 21.84 3.04
CA GLU A 230 7.39 23.27 3.41
C GLU A 230 7.97 23.49 4.81
N LEU A 231 7.51 22.71 5.80
CA LEU A 231 8.04 22.75 7.17
C LEU A 231 9.52 22.38 7.23
N ARG A 232 9.97 21.43 6.40
CA ARG A 232 11.38 21.04 6.32
C ARG A 232 12.24 22.17 5.74
N LEU A 233 11.74 22.88 4.72
CA LEU A 233 12.41 24.04 4.14
C LEU A 233 12.47 25.20 5.16
N LEU A 234 11.37 25.50 5.84
CA LEU A 234 11.31 26.52 6.90
C LEU A 234 12.20 26.20 8.11
N LYS A 235 12.30 24.91 8.49
CA LYS A 235 13.21 24.45 9.55
C LYS A 235 14.69 24.42 9.10
N GLY A 236 14.95 24.37 7.79
CA GLY A 236 16.28 24.48 7.20
C GLY A 236 16.93 25.85 7.40
N GLU A 237 16.11 26.91 7.51
CA GLU A 237 16.58 28.29 7.70
C GLU A 237 16.87 28.65 9.18
N THR A 238 16.45 27.81 10.14
CA THR A 238 16.61 28.06 11.59
C THR A 238 17.69 27.21 12.27
N ALA A 239 18.79 26.95 11.56
CA ALA A 239 19.86 26.03 11.99
C ALA A 239 20.89 26.59 13.01
N ILE A 240 20.49 27.38 14.03
CA ILE A 240 21.42 27.88 15.08
C ILE A 240 21.15 27.31 16.50
N SER A 241 20.32 26.27 16.68
CA SER A 241 20.14 25.68 18.03
C SER A 241 20.01 24.16 18.01
N LYS A 242 21.13 23.44 17.83
CA LYS A 242 21.11 21.97 17.57
C LYS A 242 21.76 21.05 18.61
N THR A 243 22.13 21.52 19.79
CA THR A 243 22.67 20.59 20.82
C THR A 243 21.59 20.07 21.78
N SER A 244 20.38 20.67 21.79
CA SER A 244 19.23 20.23 22.61
C SER A 244 18.23 19.34 21.84
N ALA A 245 18.34 19.23 20.51
CA ALA A 245 17.32 18.62 19.65
C ALA A 245 17.57 17.13 19.32
N LEU A 246 18.76 16.59 19.59
CA LEU A 246 19.10 15.20 19.24
C LEU A 246 18.46 14.15 20.14
N LEU A 247 18.08 14.53 21.38
CA LEU A 247 17.31 13.67 22.28
C LEU A 247 15.80 13.62 21.90
N ASP A 248 15.26 14.73 21.38
CA ASP A 248 13.83 14.89 21.04
C ASP A 248 13.42 14.10 19.76
N ILE A 249 14.37 13.77 18.87
CA ILE A 249 14.06 13.08 17.59
C ILE A 249 13.84 11.57 17.78
N ARG A 250 14.67 10.88 18.58
CA ARG A 250 14.55 9.42 18.77
C ARG A 250 13.29 9.03 19.54
N GLU A 251 12.93 9.81 20.56
CA GLU A 251 11.70 9.59 21.33
C GLU A 251 10.45 9.85 20.45
N TYR A 252 10.53 10.83 19.55
CA TYR A 252 9.46 11.11 18.58
C TYR A 252 9.32 10.00 17.53
N GLU A 253 10.42 9.48 16.97
CA GLU A 253 10.41 8.34 16.04
C GLU A 253 9.76 7.09 16.66
N GLN A 254 10.04 6.81 17.94
CA GLN A 254 9.46 5.68 18.66
C GLN A 254 7.94 5.82 18.83
N ILE A 255 7.46 7.04 19.12
CA ILE A 255 6.02 7.35 19.19
C ILE A 255 5.37 7.18 17.82
N CYS A 256 6.01 7.67 16.74
CA CYS A 256 5.52 7.53 15.37
C CYS A 256 5.40 6.06 14.94
N ARG A 257 6.40 5.23 15.21
CA ARG A 257 6.34 3.78 14.94
C ARG A 257 5.21 3.09 15.69
N SER A 258 5.04 3.45 16.97
CA SER A 258 3.97 2.89 17.81
C SER A 258 2.58 3.32 17.33
N LEU A 259 2.41 4.57 16.92
CA LEU A 259 1.17 5.08 16.31
C LEU A 259 0.85 4.38 14.99
N PHE A 260 1.87 4.10 14.16
CA PHE A 260 1.70 3.36 12.92
C PHE A 260 1.29 1.90 13.18
N GLY A 261 1.95 1.24 14.14
CA GLY A 261 1.56 -0.09 14.61
C GLY A 261 0.12 -0.16 15.09
N LEU A 262 -0.33 0.87 15.81
CA LEU A 262 -1.71 1.01 16.27
C LEU A 262 -2.69 1.24 15.10
N SER A 263 -2.34 2.11 14.15
CA SER A 263 -3.14 2.38 12.96
C SER A 263 -3.43 1.10 12.17
N ASN A 264 -2.40 0.27 11.95
CA ASN A 264 -2.56 -1.01 11.25
C ASN A 264 -3.47 -1.99 12.00
N LYS A 265 -3.40 -2.02 13.34
CA LYS A 265 -4.28 -2.86 14.16
C LYS A 265 -5.72 -2.34 14.14
N LEU A 266 -5.94 -1.03 14.17
CA LEU A 266 -7.26 -0.43 14.03
C LEU A 266 -7.86 -0.69 12.65
N ALA A 267 -7.06 -0.66 11.59
CA ALA A 267 -7.48 -1.03 10.25
C ALA A 267 -7.93 -2.51 10.18
N ARG A 268 -7.19 -3.43 10.82
CA ARG A 268 -7.59 -4.85 10.94
C ARG A 268 -8.88 -5.02 11.75
N ILE A 269 -9.04 -4.30 12.86
CA ILE A 269 -10.26 -4.32 13.67
C ILE A 269 -11.46 -3.83 12.84
N HIS A 270 -11.28 -2.74 12.09
CA HIS A 270 -12.30 -2.20 11.20
C HIS A 270 -12.72 -3.22 10.13
N ASP A 271 -11.75 -3.90 9.50
CA ASP A 271 -12.02 -5.00 8.56
C ASP A 271 -12.82 -6.13 9.21
N TYR A 272 -12.46 -6.55 10.43
CA TYR A 272 -13.24 -7.56 11.16
C TYR A 272 -14.67 -7.14 11.43
N PHE A 273 -14.92 -5.87 11.77
CA PHE A 273 -16.27 -5.33 11.93
C PHE A 273 -17.05 -5.33 10.62
N ALA A 274 -16.42 -4.97 9.50
CA ALA A 274 -17.06 -5.02 8.19
C ALA A 274 -17.48 -6.46 7.83
N ARG A 275 -16.62 -7.45 8.06
CA ARG A 275 -16.94 -8.88 7.86
C ARG A 275 -18.05 -9.36 8.80
N ALA A 276 -18.04 -8.94 10.06
CA ALA A 276 -19.09 -9.27 11.02
C ALA A 276 -20.44 -8.68 10.60
N GLN A 277 -20.45 -7.43 10.16
CA GLN A 277 -21.65 -6.76 9.64
C GLN A 277 -22.21 -7.50 8.43
N GLN A 278 -21.37 -7.93 7.49
CA GLN A 278 -21.79 -8.75 6.34
C GLN A 278 -22.45 -10.06 6.78
N LEU A 279 -21.89 -10.76 7.77
CA LEU A 279 -22.49 -11.99 8.31
C LEU A 279 -23.82 -11.72 9.02
N VAL A 280 -23.94 -10.62 9.76
CA VAL A 280 -25.20 -10.21 10.39
C VAL A 280 -26.26 -9.90 9.35
N THR A 281 -25.93 -9.14 8.30
CA THR A 281 -26.84 -8.83 7.20
C THR A 281 -27.33 -10.10 6.50
N LEU A 282 -26.43 -11.04 6.21
CA LEU A 282 -26.78 -12.34 5.63
C LEU A 282 -27.65 -13.18 6.57
N SER A 283 -27.42 -13.12 7.89
CA SER A 283 -28.18 -13.88 8.88
C SER A 283 -29.55 -13.27 9.20
N SER A 284 -29.73 -11.97 8.94
CA SER A 284 -31.00 -11.24 9.15
C SER A 284 -31.98 -11.35 7.99
N SER A 285 -31.58 -11.98 6.88
CA SER A 285 -32.44 -12.25 5.74
C SER A 285 -33.11 -13.62 5.91
N ASP A 286 -34.44 -13.64 6.02
CA ASP A 286 -35.24 -14.84 6.34
C ASP A 286 -35.11 -15.99 5.31
N GLU A 287 -34.54 -15.74 4.13
CA GLU A 287 -34.38 -16.72 3.04
C GLU A 287 -33.00 -17.39 2.98
N VAL A 288 -32.06 -17.04 3.87
CA VAL A 288 -30.68 -17.54 3.77
C VAL A 288 -30.53 -18.88 4.49
N SER A 289 -30.25 -19.93 3.72
CA SER A 289 -30.01 -21.27 4.24
C SER A 289 -28.70 -21.35 5.05
N ARG A 290 -28.68 -22.15 6.13
CA ARG A 290 -27.50 -22.35 6.99
C ARG A 290 -26.22 -22.75 6.23
N SER A 291 -26.36 -23.40 5.07
CA SER A 291 -25.25 -23.77 4.20
C SER A 291 -24.61 -22.56 3.49
N MET A 292 -25.37 -21.51 3.19
CA MET A 292 -24.83 -20.25 2.66
C MET A 292 -24.05 -19.47 3.72
N ILE A 293 -24.56 -19.41 4.96
CA ILE A 293 -23.86 -18.78 6.07
C ILE A 293 -22.52 -19.50 6.33
N ALA A 294 -22.51 -20.84 6.32
CA ALA A 294 -21.28 -21.61 6.46
C ALA A 294 -20.25 -21.34 5.34
N LYS A 295 -20.70 -21.17 4.10
CA LYS A 295 -19.83 -20.80 2.96
C LYS A 295 -19.32 -19.36 3.07
N ALA A 296 -20.16 -18.41 3.48
CA ALA A 296 -19.77 -17.03 3.71
C ALA A 296 -18.74 -16.91 4.85
N MET A 297 -18.95 -17.63 5.96
CA MET A 297 -17.99 -17.72 7.06
C MET A 297 -16.64 -18.28 6.60
N LYS A 298 -16.63 -19.29 5.72
CA LYS A 298 -15.39 -19.83 5.13
C LYS A 298 -14.73 -18.82 4.19
N LYS A 299 -15.50 -18.11 3.36
CA LYS A 299 -15.00 -17.10 2.40
C LYS A 299 -14.41 -15.87 3.11
N LEU A 300 -15.00 -15.47 4.23
CA LEU A 300 -14.55 -14.33 5.05
C LEU A 300 -13.47 -14.71 6.07
N ASP A 301 -13.04 -15.98 6.08
CA ASP A 301 -12.10 -16.54 7.06
C ASP A 301 -12.50 -16.23 8.52
N TRP A 302 -13.78 -16.45 8.84
CA TRP A 302 -14.35 -16.07 10.12
C TRP A 302 -13.71 -16.79 11.32
N LEU A 303 -13.22 -18.01 11.12
CA LEU A 303 -12.50 -18.75 12.17
C LEU A 303 -11.15 -18.09 12.48
N GLY A 304 -10.43 -17.60 11.47
CA GLY A 304 -9.23 -16.79 11.66
C GLY A 304 -9.55 -15.47 12.39
N VAL A 305 -10.62 -14.79 11.99
CA VAL A 305 -11.09 -13.57 12.68
C VAL A 305 -11.38 -13.85 14.16
N GLN A 306 -12.13 -14.91 14.48
CA GLN A 306 -12.46 -15.24 15.88
C GLN A 306 -11.22 -15.58 16.72
N ALA A 307 -10.23 -16.26 16.13
CA ALA A 307 -9.00 -16.60 16.82
C ALA A 307 -8.10 -15.37 17.09
N GLU A 308 -8.00 -14.45 16.13
CA GLU A 308 -7.07 -13.31 16.17
C GLU A 308 -7.65 -12.07 16.85
N PHE A 309 -8.97 -11.86 16.79
CA PHE A 309 -9.63 -10.61 17.19
C PHE A 309 -9.28 -10.16 18.61
N SER A 310 -9.38 -11.08 19.57
CA SER A 310 -9.08 -10.78 20.99
C SER A 310 -7.62 -10.37 21.18
N SER A 311 -6.70 -11.05 20.49
CA SER A 311 -5.26 -10.75 20.54
C SER A 311 -4.97 -9.36 19.97
N ILE A 312 -5.55 -9.02 18.81
CA ILE A 312 -5.34 -7.73 18.14
C ILE A 312 -5.90 -6.58 18.97
N ILE A 313 -7.06 -6.75 19.62
CA ILE A 313 -7.60 -5.75 20.54
C ILE A 313 -6.69 -5.56 21.76
N GLN A 314 -6.19 -6.65 22.35
CA GLN A 314 -5.26 -6.54 23.48
C GLN A 314 -3.96 -5.85 23.07
N GLN A 315 -3.41 -6.17 21.90
CA GLN A 315 -2.20 -5.53 21.38
C GLN A 315 -2.43 -4.04 21.10
N ALA A 316 -3.54 -3.67 20.45
CA ALA A 316 -3.89 -2.27 20.20
C ALA A 316 -4.07 -1.49 21.51
N ARG A 317 -4.69 -2.09 22.52
CA ARG A 317 -4.84 -1.48 23.85
C ARG A 317 -3.50 -1.26 24.54
N THR A 318 -2.60 -2.24 24.46
CA THR A 318 -1.26 -2.13 25.04
C THR A 318 -0.46 -1.04 24.34
N GLU A 319 -0.51 -0.96 23.01
CA GLU A 319 0.15 0.11 22.24
C GLU A 319 -0.39 1.49 22.57
N ILE A 320 -1.71 1.67 22.71
CA ILE A 320 -2.31 2.93 23.19
C ILE A 320 -1.74 3.30 24.56
N HIS A 321 -1.60 2.34 25.47
CA HIS A 321 -1.06 2.59 26.80
C HIS A 321 0.42 2.99 26.76
N THR A 322 1.22 2.32 25.94
CA THR A 322 2.63 2.65 25.71
C THR A 322 2.78 4.05 25.12
N ILE A 323 2.05 4.37 24.04
CA ILE A 323 2.06 5.71 23.42
C ILE A 323 1.69 6.79 24.43
N ARG A 324 0.67 6.53 25.25
CA ARG A 324 0.26 7.47 26.30
C ARG A 324 1.38 7.69 27.33
N LYS A 325 2.01 6.61 27.79
CA LYS A 325 3.12 6.68 28.76
C LYS A 325 4.30 7.45 28.16
N ASP A 326 4.67 7.17 26.93
CA ASP A 326 5.77 7.84 26.22
C ASP A 326 5.47 9.34 26.04
N LEU A 327 4.22 9.70 25.74
CA LEU A 327 3.78 11.11 25.69
C LEU A 327 3.80 11.81 27.06
N GLU A 328 3.44 11.11 28.14
CA GLU A 328 3.49 11.64 29.51
C GLU A 328 4.95 11.88 29.97
N GLU A 329 5.86 10.97 29.62
CA GLU A 329 7.29 11.10 29.88
C GLU A 329 7.91 12.27 29.09
N LEU A 330 7.57 12.40 27.81
CA LEU A 330 8.06 13.47 26.94
C LEU A 330 7.56 14.86 27.39
N ASN A 331 6.30 14.95 27.84
CA ASN A 331 5.76 16.18 28.42
C ASN A 331 6.41 16.54 29.77
N SER A 332 6.71 15.54 30.60
CA SER A 332 7.41 15.73 31.87
C SER A 332 8.85 16.21 31.66
N ALA A 333 9.56 15.62 30.68
CA ALA A 333 10.90 16.04 30.28
C ALA A 333 10.91 17.49 29.77
N LYS A 334 9.95 17.87 28.92
CA LYS A 334 9.79 19.25 28.44
C LYS A 334 9.53 20.24 29.57
N ALA A 335 8.68 19.91 30.54
CA ALA A 335 8.38 20.76 31.69
C ALA A 335 9.62 21.00 32.59
N ILE A 336 10.44 19.97 32.82
CA ILE A 336 11.70 20.09 33.58
C ILE A 336 12.70 20.99 32.83
N HIS A 337 12.81 20.82 31.51
CA HIS A 337 13.71 21.60 30.68
C HIS A 337 13.32 23.09 30.65
N GLN A 338 12.03 23.40 30.58
CA GLN A 338 11.50 24.78 30.62
C GLN A 338 11.73 25.46 31.99
N LYS A 339 11.63 24.69 33.08
CA LYS A 339 11.91 25.16 34.44
C LYS A 339 13.40 25.43 34.65
N GLN A 340 14.28 24.61 34.08
CA GLN A 340 15.74 24.81 34.17
C GLN A 340 16.21 25.99 33.31
N SER A 341 15.66 26.20 32.11
CA SER A 341 16.00 27.34 31.25
C SER A 341 15.50 28.67 31.81
N SER A 342 14.32 28.70 32.44
CA SER A 342 13.83 29.89 33.17
C SER A 342 14.65 30.22 34.43
N LEU A 343 15.17 29.21 35.15
CA LEU A 343 16.10 29.40 36.27
C LEU A 343 17.46 29.94 35.80
N LYS A 344 18.01 29.42 34.69
CA LYS A 344 19.26 29.93 34.09
C LYS A 344 19.12 31.36 33.57
N ALA A 345 17.99 31.71 32.96
CA ALA A 345 17.72 33.08 32.51
C ALA A 345 17.61 34.06 33.69
N ARG A 346 17.09 33.62 34.83
CA ARG A 346 17.05 34.43 36.06
C ARG A 346 18.42 34.58 36.72
N SER A 347 19.28 33.56 36.69
CA SER A 347 20.63 33.68 37.27
C SER A 347 21.52 34.62 36.44
N THR A 348 21.41 34.59 35.11
CA THR A 348 22.18 35.50 34.23
C THR A 348 21.76 36.97 34.36
N LEU A 349 20.50 37.25 34.73
CA LEU A 349 20.04 38.61 35.03
C LEU A 349 20.55 39.14 36.38
N ILE A 350 20.88 38.27 37.33
CA ILE A 350 21.41 38.65 38.65
C ILE A 350 22.92 38.94 38.57
N ASP A 351 23.67 38.27 37.69
CA ASP A 351 25.11 38.49 37.50
C ASP A 351 25.43 39.75 36.65
N LEU A 352 24.42 40.43 36.11
CA LEU A 352 24.54 41.64 35.27
C LEU A 352 24.12 42.94 36.01
N GLN A 353 23.74 42.85 37.28
CA GLN A 353 23.50 43.98 38.20
C GLN A 353 24.60 44.08 39.24
#